data_AF-A0A537WIR8-F1
#
_entry.id   AF-A0A537WIR8-F1
#
_cell.length_a   1.000
_cell.length_b   1.000
_cell.length_c   1.000
_cell.angle_alpha   90.00
_cell.angle_beta   90.00
_cell.angle_gamma   90.00
#
_symmetry.space_group_name_H-M   'P 1'
#
loop_
_entity.id
_entity.type
_entity.pdbx_description
1 polymer ?
#
loop_
_entity_poly.entity_id
_entity_poly.type
_entity_poly.pdbx_seq_one_letter_code
_entity_poly.pdbx_strand_id
1 'polypeptide(L)'
;MGAGRWPALAALGAALILLTAACGGGTEGNGGGGGGGGAGQPPTANMAPPTSVGAGEGKLALIAWEGYVQPLWTKTFETKTGCDVSAKYAGSSDEMVTLMADGGGGQYDMVSASGDASLRLIYGGDVRPVNVDLIPDWKNFIPQLQSPPHNTIDGKHYGISLQWGPNTLMYNPQDFPTAPDSWSVIYDPKYKGKITVPDNPIQIADAALYLKATKPELGITDVYELTRPQLDAAVALLRQQQPLIRKYWGLASQEISMFKNGDAIIGASWPYQESILRSNGVPIASTIPKEGATGWADTWMMATNAPHPNCAYLWMQYISTAKAQALQATWYGETPANTKACPIMDQLDKGSCAVYHANAPASYFDSISFWKTPIADCGNGETNCMPYSEWQQAWTTEVTG
;
A
#
# COMPACT_ATOMS: atom_id res chain seq x y z
N MET A 1 54.03 -15.27 40.30
CA MET A 1 55.49 -15.23 40.11
C MET A 1 55.74 -15.01 38.62
N GLY A 2 56.60 -14.06 38.24
CA GLY A 2 57.04 -13.87 36.85
C GLY A 2 56.63 -12.53 36.26
N ALA A 3 57.37 -11.48 36.64
CA ALA A 3 57.40 -10.18 35.98
C ALA A 3 58.55 -10.13 34.95
N GLY A 4 58.46 -9.23 33.96
CA GLY A 4 59.55 -8.83 33.06
C GLY A 4 58.99 -8.29 31.73
N ARG A 5 58.64 -7.00 31.61
CA ARG A 5 59.48 -5.82 31.28
C ARG A 5 60.35 -6.01 30.02
N TRP A 6 60.16 -5.13 29.03
CA TRP A 6 61.20 -4.27 28.43
C TRP A 6 60.61 -3.20 27.49
N PRO A 7 61.32 -2.09 27.20
CA PRO A 7 60.74 -0.73 27.25
C PRO A 7 60.95 0.18 26.02
N ALA A 8 60.30 1.35 26.09
CA ALA A 8 60.75 2.71 25.71
C ALA A 8 61.04 3.08 24.25
N LEU A 9 60.42 4.20 23.80
CA LEU A 9 61.02 5.48 23.33
C LEU A 9 59.91 6.30 22.64
N ALA A 10 59.43 7.41 23.21
CA ALA A 10 59.92 8.81 23.05
C ALA A 10 59.76 9.36 21.62
N ALA A 11 59.42 10.62 21.33
CA ALA A 11 58.87 11.80 22.01
C ALA A 11 58.81 12.92 20.93
N LEU A 12 58.24 14.09 21.29
CA LEU A 12 58.23 15.40 20.59
C LEU A 12 57.12 15.56 19.54
N GLY A 13 56.21 16.53 19.60
CA GLY A 13 56.30 17.95 20.04
C GLY A 13 55.87 18.78 18.81
N ALA A 14 55.05 19.84 18.84
CA ALA A 14 54.74 20.89 19.80
C ALA A 14 53.34 21.47 19.45
N ALA A 15 52.53 21.88 20.44
CA ALA A 15 52.25 23.27 20.87
C ALA A 15 51.66 24.19 19.77
N LEU A 16 50.71 25.10 19.99
CA LEU A 16 49.78 25.49 21.07
C LEU A 16 49.10 26.74 20.45
N ILE A 17 47.78 26.93 20.56
CA ILE A 17 47.14 28.24 20.78
C ILE A 17 45.75 27.95 21.38
N LEU A 18 45.61 28.36 22.63
CA LEU A 18 44.36 28.50 23.38
C LEU A 18 43.73 29.86 23.02
N LEU A 19 42.40 29.94 23.00
CA LEU A 19 41.62 31.02 23.62
C LEU A 19 40.11 30.66 23.68
N THR A 20 39.73 30.17 24.86
CA THR A 20 38.48 30.32 25.64
C THR A 20 37.15 30.77 24.99
N ALA A 21 36.18 29.85 25.12
CA ALA A 21 34.85 29.97 25.77
C ALA A 21 33.76 30.89 25.17
N ALA A 22 32.69 30.26 24.67
CA ALA A 22 31.31 30.65 24.99
C ALA A 22 30.34 29.46 24.83
N CYS A 23 29.58 29.22 25.91
CA CYS A 23 28.38 28.43 26.17
C CYS A 23 27.63 27.71 25.03
N GLY A 24 27.15 26.49 25.34
CA GLY A 24 25.98 25.89 24.69
C GLY A 24 25.90 24.38 24.86
N GLY A 25 25.22 23.91 25.92
CA GLY A 25 24.90 22.50 26.08
C GLY A 25 23.87 22.02 25.05
N GLY A 26 23.93 20.75 24.69
CA GLY A 26 22.97 20.12 23.79
C GLY A 26 23.27 18.63 23.64
N THR A 27 22.48 17.84 24.35
CA THR A 27 22.47 16.37 24.43
C THR A 27 22.19 15.67 23.09
N GLU A 28 22.68 14.43 23.01
CA GLU A 28 22.44 13.42 21.98
C GLU A 28 20.96 13.32 21.56
N GLY A 29 20.71 13.32 20.25
CA GLY A 29 19.41 13.15 19.64
C GLY A 29 19.39 11.93 18.72
N ASN A 30 18.67 10.91 19.15
CA ASN A 30 18.30 9.69 18.44
C ASN A 30 17.50 10.03 17.16
N GLY A 31 17.93 9.52 16.01
CA GLY A 31 17.31 9.77 14.71
C GLY A 31 16.00 9.00 14.55
N GLY A 32 14.89 9.61 14.95
CA GLY A 32 13.53 9.20 14.57
C GLY A 32 13.05 10.04 13.39
N GLY A 33 12.94 9.43 12.21
CA GLY A 33 12.37 10.07 11.02
C GLY A 33 10.85 10.17 11.13
N GLY A 34 10.36 11.30 11.60
CA GLY A 34 8.96 11.70 11.54
C GLY A 34 8.85 13.11 10.99
N GLY A 35 8.03 13.31 9.96
CA GLY A 35 7.63 14.64 9.50
C GLY A 35 7.37 14.73 8.00
N GLY A 36 6.13 15.06 7.64
CA GLY A 36 5.75 15.36 6.27
C GLY A 36 4.45 16.15 6.15
N GLY A 37 4.21 17.12 7.05
CA GLY A 37 3.31 18.24 6.78
C GLY A 37 4.08 19.34 6.03
N GLY A 38 3.62 19.72 4.83
CA GLY A 38 4.24 20.78 4.01
C GLY A 38 5.55 20.37 3.33
N ALA A 39 5.61 19.16 2.76
CA ALA A 39 6.86 18.56 2.32
C ALA A 39 7.59 19.39 1.22
N GLY A 40 8.85 19.73 1.49
CA GLY A 40 9.75 20.27 0.47
C GLY A 40 10.00 19.29 -0.67
N GLN A 41 10.67 19.72 -1.73
CA GLN A 41 10.92 18.93 -2.94
C GLN A 41 11.46 17.51 -2.61
N PRO A 42 10.91 16.42 -3.20
CA PRO A 42 11.38 15.06 -2.93
C PRO A 42 12.89 14.89 -3.16
N PRO A 43 13.61 14.05 -2.38
CA PRO A 43 15.07 13.90 -2.50
C PRO A 43 15.54 13.50 -3.91
N THR A 44 14.75 12.71 -4.62
CA THR A 44 15.05 12.19 -5.97
C THR A 44 14.45 13.04 -7.08
N ALA A 45 13.84 14.19 -6.78
CA ALA A 45 13.16 15.01 -7.78
C ALA A 45 14.08 15.52 -8.90
N ASN A 46 15.39 15.67 -8.67
CA ASN A 46 16.35 16.08 -9.69
C ASN A 46 16.90 14.92 -10.54
N MET A 47 16.52 13.68 -10.25
CA MET A 47 16.89 12.52 -11.08
C MET A 47 16.08 12.54 -12.37
N ALA A 48 16.78 12.65 -13.51
CA ALA A 48 16.15 12.56 -14.81
C ALA A 48 15.76 11.10 -15.10
N PRO A 49 14.50 10.81 -15.47
CA PRO A 49 14.14 9.47 -15.92
C PRO A 49 14.77 9.19 -17.30
N PRO A 50 14.98 7.91 -17.66
CA PRO A 50 15.54 7.55 -18.96
C PRO A 50 14.64 8.02 -20.11
N THR A 51 15.27 8.30 -21.26
CA THR A 51 14.59 8.67 -22.51
C THR A 51 14.41 7.49 -23.47
N SER A 52 14.95 6.33 -23.14
CA SER A 52 14.82 5.08 -23.91
C SER A 52 15.04 3.87 -23.00
N VAL A 53 14.44 2.73 -23.35
CA VAL A 53 14.63 1.46 -22.64
C VAL A 53 15.72 0.65 -23.34
N GLY A 54 16.73 0.23 -22.59
CA GLY A 54 17.84 -0.61 -23.09
C GLY A 54 17.51 -2.10 -23.12
N ALA A 55 18.54 -2.91 -23.34
CA ALA A 55 18.43 -4.37 -23.21
C ALA A 55 18.13 -4.75 -21.75
N GLY A 56 17.27 -5.75 -21.56
CA GLY A 56 16.97 -6.29 -20.24
C GLY A 56 18.20 -6.89 -19.57
N GLU A 57 18.32 -6.67 -18.26
CA GLU A 57 19.44 -7.13 -17.43
C GLU A 57 19.27 -8.58 -16.93
N GLY A 58 18.25 -9.29 -17.42
CA GLY A 58 18.04 -10.72 -17.15
C GLY A 58 17.24 -11.04 -15.90
N LYS A 59 16.97 -10.08 -15.02
CA LYS A 59 16.26 -10.28 -13.76
C LYS A 59 15.33 -9.12 -13.44
N LEU A 60 14.31 -9.39 -12.64
CA LEU A 60 13.40 -8.41 -12.08
C LEU A 60 12.99 -8.85 -10.66
N ALA A 61 13.36 -8.06 -9.66
CA ALA A 61 13.02 -8.29 -8.26
C ALA A 61 11.92 -7.33 -7.80
N LEU A 62 10.76 -7.88 -7.43
CA LEU A 62 9.56 -7.13 -7.09
C LEU A 62 9.22 -7.26 -5.61
N ILE A 63 8.73 -6.19 -4.99
CA ILE A 63 7.92 -6.23 -3.78
C ILE A 63 6.46 -6.08 -4.20
N ALA A 64 5.59 -6.96 -3.75
CA ALA A 64 4.21 -7.00 -4.24
C ALA A 64 3.21 -7.47 -3.17
N TRP A 65 1.92 -7.19 -3.38
CA TRP A 65 0.84 -7.85 -2.65
C TRP A 65 0.73 -9.32 -3.05
N GLU A 66 0.28 -10.18 -2.13
CA GLU A 66 -0.07 -11.56 -2.48
C GLU A 66 -1.08 -11.55 -3.62
N GLY A 67 -0.75 -12.27 -4.70
CA GLY A 67 -1.62 -12.34 -5.87
C GLY A 67 -1.17 -11.50 -7.06
N TYR A 68 -0.30 -10.51 -6.89
CA TYR A 68 0.09 -9.58 -7.96
C TYR A 68 1.13 -10.12 -8.95
N VAL A 69 1.84 -11.20 -8.59
CA VAL A 69 2.92 -11.76 -9.41
C VAL A 69 2.67 -13.25 -9.66
N GLN A 70 1.82 -13.55 -10.66
CA GLN A 70 1.45 -14.92 -11.00
C GLN A 70 2.09 -15.41 -12.30
N PRO A 71 2.47 -16.70 -12.38
CA PRO A 71 2.93 -17.35 -13.61
C PRO A 71 2.00 -17.16 -14.82
N LEU A 72 0.71 -16.93 -14.58
CA LEU A 72 -0.30 -16.70 -15.60
C LEU A 72 0.04 -15.52 -16.54
N TRP A 73 0.66 -14.46 -16.01
CA TRP A 73 1.15 -13.33 -16.80
C TRP A 73 2.66 -13.17 -16.77
N THR A 74 3.37 -13.57 -15.71
CA THR A 74 4.83 -13.37 -15.64
C THR A 74 5.58 -14.24 -16.65
N LYS A 75 5.16 -15.49 -16.91
CA LYS A 75 5.86 -16.36 -17.87
C LYS A 75 5.90 -15.78 -19.29
N THR A 76 4.83 -15.09 -19.69
CA THR A 76 4.79 -14.41 -21.01
C THR A 76 5.76 -13.24 -21.05
N PHE A 77 5.91 -12.52 -19.93
CA PHE A 77 6.91 -11.46 -19.80
C PHE A 77 8.33 -12.03 -19.88
N GLU A 78 8.66 -12.99 -19.02
CA GLU A 78 9.98 -13.65 -18.95
C GLU A 78 10.41 -14.20 -20.33
N THR A 79 9.50 -14.89 -21.02
CA THR A 79 9.78 -15.45 -22.35
C THR A 79 10.07 -14.37 -23.40
N LYS A 80 9.43 -13.20 -23.31
CA LYS A 80 9.58 -12.12 -24.29
C LYS A 80 10.79 -11.23 -24.03
N THR A 81 11.15 -11.05 -22.77
CA THR A 81 12.14 -10.04 -22.36
C THR A 81 13.45 -10.67 -21.88
N GLY A 82 13.43 -11.94 -21.49
CA GLY A 82 14.53 -12.61 -20.81
C GLY A 82 14.74 -12.12 -19.38
N CYS A 83 13.82 -11.32 -18.83
CA CYS A 83 13.89 -10.83 -17.45
C CYS A 83 13.16 -11.78 -16.50
N ASP A 84 13.90 -12.60 -15.76
CA ASP A 84 13.32 -13.55 -14.80
C ASP A 84 12.71 -12.82 -13.60
N VAL A 85 11.44 -13.10 -13.29
CA VAL A 85 10.69 -12.39 -12.25
C VAL A 85 10.78 -13.11 -10.91
N SER A 86 11.09 -12.35 -9.86
CA SER A 86 11.02 -12.80 -8.47
C SER A 86 10.18 -11.81 -7.65
N ALA A 87 9.43 -12.31 -6.68
CA ALA A 87 8.58 -11.49 -5.83
C ALA A 87 8.81 -11.79 -4.35
N LYS A 88 8.96 -10.72 -3.57
CA LYS A 88 8.79 -10.72 -2.12
C LYS A 88 7.38 -10.20 -1.83
N TYR A 89 6.54 -11.07 -1.27
CA TYR A 89 5.20 -10.66 -0.84
C TYR A 89 5.26 -9.95 0.51
N ALA A 90 4.50 -8.87 0.62
CA ALA A 90 4.31 -8.08 1.83
C ALA A 90 2.81 -8.00 2.16
N GLY A 91 2.53 -7.94 3.46
CA GLY A 91 1.18 -7.94 4.02
C GLY A 91 0.57 -6.56 4.26
N SER A 92 1.41 -5.53 4.29
CA SER A 92 1.00 -4.16 4.55
C SER A 92 1.90 -3.16 3.83
N SER A 93 1.38 -1.96 3.61
CA SER A 93 2.11 -0.81 3.10
C SER A 93 3.32 -0.44 3.98
N ASP A 94 3.22 -0.63 5.30
CA ASP A 94 4.36 -0.43 6.22
C ASP A 94 5.49 -1.42 5.99
N GLU A 95 5.17 -2.71 5.76
CA GLU A 95 6.19 -3.70 5.43
C GLU A 95 6.86 -3.35 4.09
N MET A 96 6.09 -2.90 3.09
CA MET A 96 6.64 -2.46 1.81
C MET A 96 7.56 -1.24 1.94
N VAL A 97 7.17 -0.24 2.73
CA VAL A 97 8.02 0.93 3.02
C VAL A 97 9.31 0.51 3.71
N THR A 98 9.22 -0.39 4.69
CA THR A 98 10.40 -0.90 5.42
C THR A 98 11.35 -1.67 4.49
N LEU A 99 10.82 -2.57 3.66
CA LEU A 99 11.62 -3.33 2.69
C LEU A 99 12.33 -2.43 1.67
N MET A 100 11.68 -1.34 1.26
CA MET A 100 12.27 -0.36 0.36
C MET A 100 13.34 0.50 1.04
N ALA A 101 13.13 0.90 2.30
CA ALA A 101 14.11 1.65 3.08
C ALA A 101 15.36 0.82 3.42
N ASP A 102 15.20 -0.45 3.79
CA ASP A 102 16.29 -1.33 4.26
C ASP A 102 17.12 -1.97 3.14
N GLY A 103 16.70 -1.82 1.88
CA GLY A 103 17.36 -2.50 0.76
C GLY A 103 16.86 -2.16 -0.65
N GLY A 104 15.79 -1.37 -0.80
CA GLY A 104 15.22 -0.96 -2.09
C GLY A 104 16.22 -0.22 -2.97
N GLY A 105 17.24 0.41 -2.39
CA GLY A 105 18.37 0.97 -3.10
C GLY A 105 19.40 -0.03 -3.67
N GLY A 106 19.05 -1.30 -3.92
CA GLY A 106 19.98 -2.24 -4.56
C GLY A 106 19.56 -3.72 -4.56
N GLN A 107 18.51 -4.10 -3.83
CA GLN A 107 18.01 -5.48 -3.76
C GLN A 107 16.73 -5.70 -4.55
N TYR A 108 15.89 -4.67 -4.67
CA TYR A 108 14.61 -4.71 -5.37
C TYR A 108 14.58 -3.67 -6.49
N ASP A 109 13.90 -4.00 -7.58
CA ASP A 109 13.73 -3.13 -8.73
C ASP A 109 12.49 -2.25 -8.61
N MET A 110 11.39 -2.85 -8.15
CA MET A 110 10.11 -2.17 -8.03
C MET A 110 9.30 -2.65 -6.84
N VAL A 111 8.38 -1.78 -6.40
CA VAL A 111 7.35 -2.07 -5.40
C VAL A 111 5.98 -1.73 -5.97
N SER A 112 4.98 -2.57 -5.71
CA SER A 112 3.57 -2.25 -5.98
C SER A 112 2.97 -1.55 -4.76
N ALA A 113 3.14 -0.24 -4.69
CA ALA A 113 2.74 0.56 -3.53
C ALA A 113 1.33 1.13 -3.70
N SER A 114 0.49 0.93 -2.68
CA SER A 114 -0.78 1.65 -2.53
C SER A 114 -0.55 3.12 -2.13
N GLY A 115 -1.60 3.94 -2.17
CA GLY A 115 -1.49 5.37 -1.92
C GLY A 115 -1.03 5.72 -0.49
N ASP A 116 -1.23 4.85 0.50
CA ASP A 116 -0.74 5.00 1.88
C ASP A 116 0.76 4.71 2.06
N ALA A 117 1.43 4.12 1.06
CA ALA A 117 2.88 3.96 0.98
C ALA A 117 3.56 4.95 0.02
N SER A 118 2.92 5.25 -1.11
CA SER A 118 3.54 5.95 -2.25
C SER A 118 4.22 7.28 -1.88
N LEU A 119 3.54 8.19 -1.17
CA LEU A 119 4.14 9.46 -0.73
C LEU A 119 5.28 9.24 0.27
N ARG A 120 5.17 8.25 1.16
CA ARG A 120 6.23 7.92 2.11
C ARG A 120 7.50 7.47 1.37
N LEU A 121 7.36 6.64 0.34
CA LEU A 121 8.48 6.20 -0.49
C LEU A 121 9.10 7.36 -1.28
N ILE A 122 8.28 8.26 -1.83
CA ILE A 122 8.75 9.42 -2.61
C ILE A 122 9.55 10.37 -1.71
N TYR A 123 9.00 10.75 -0.56
CA TYR A 123 9.64 11.68 0.36
C TYR A 123 10.75 11.03 1.20
N GLY A 124 10.73 9.71 1.37
CA GLY A 124 11.85 8.93 1.90
C GLY A 124 13.05 8.86 0.95
N GLY A 125 12.84 9.13 -0.35
CA GLY A 125 13.88 9.01 -1.38
C GLY A 125 14.14 7.57 -1.82
N ASP A 126 13.22 6.65 -1.53
CA ASP A 126 13.33 5.22 -1.82
C ASP A 126 12.97 4.87 -3.27
N VAL A 127 12.25 5.77 -3.93
CA VAL A 127 11.81 5.64 -5.32
C VAL A 127 12.23 6.84 -6.16
N ARG A 128 12.37 6.61 -7.47
CA ARG A 128 12.78 7.63 -8.45
C ARG A 128 11.70 7.95 -9.47
N PRO A 129 11.74 9.15 -10.09
CA PRO A 129 10.86 9.47 -11.20
C PRO A 129 10.97 8.47 -12.36
N VAL A 130 9.85 8.25 -13.06
CA VAL A 130 9.74 7.43 -14.27
C VAL A 130 9.24 8.26 -15.44
N ASN A 131 9.58 7.83 -16.66
CA ASN A 131 9.13 8.44 -17.90
C ASN A 131 7.96 7.62 -18.48
N VAL A 132 6.74 8.13 -18.30
CA VAL A 132 5.52 7.46 -18.78
C VAL A 132 5.39 7.45 -20.31
N ASP A 133 6.13 8.31 -21.03
CA ASP A 133 6.16 8.30 -22.50
C ASP A 133 6.80 7.01 -23.05
N LEU A 134 7.57 6.30 -22.22
CA LEU A 134 8.13 4.99 -22.55
C LEU A 134 7.12 3.83 -22.34
N ILE A 135 5.85 4.12 -22.04
CA ILE A 135 4.80 3.14 -21.77
C ILE A 135 3.71 3.29 -22.83
N PRO A 136 3.73 2.49 -23.92
CA PRO A 136 2.86 2.71 -25.08
C PRO A 136 1.36 2.70 -24.78
N ASP A 137 0.94 1.88 -23.81
CA ASP A 137 -0.47 1.71 -23.43
C ASP A 137 -0.95 2.73 -22.40
N TRP A 138 -0.09 3.65 -21.94
CA TRP A 138 -0.44 4.68 -20.96
C TRP A 138 -1.61 5.59 -21.40
N LYS A 139 -1.69 5.87 -22.71
CA LYS A 139 -2.79 6.61 -23.33
C LYS A 139 -4.16 5.93 -23.18
N ASN A 140 -4.20 4.63 -22.85
CA ASN A 140 -5.43 3.86 -22.70
C ASN A 140 -5.93 3.82 -21.25
N PHE A 141 -5.24 4.47 -20.32
CA PHE A 141 -5.61 4.44 -18.90
C PHE A 141 -6.78 5.38 -18.62
N ILE A 142 -7.52 5.07 -17.56
CA ILE A 142 -8.52 6.00 -17.04
C ILE A 142 -7.85 7.30 -16.58
N PRO A 143 -8.46 8.48 -16.83
CA PRO A 143 -7.84 9.77 -16.48
C PRO A 143 -7.44 9.90 -15.01
N GLN A 144 -8.22 9.31 -14.10
CA GLN A 144 -7.98 9.38 -12.65
C GLN A 144 -6.64 8.77 -12.22
N LEU A 145 -6.13 7.79 -12.98
CA LEU A 145 -4.90 7.07 -12.67
C LEU A 145 -3.70 7.50 -13.53
N GLN A 146 -3.88 8.49 -14.42
CA GLN A 146 -2.79 9.02 -15.22
C GLN A 146 -1.90 10.01 -14.45
N SER A 147 -2.42 10.79 -13.51
CA SER A 147 -1.59 11.72 -12.74
C SER A 147 -2.10 11.87 -11.31
N PRO A 148 -2.31 10.77 -10.57
CA PRO A 148 -2.89 10.87 -9.25
C PRO A 148 -1.89 11.48 -8.26
N PRO A 149 -2.36 12.29 -7.30
CA PRO A 149 -1.50 13.07 -6.41
C PRO A 149 -0.63 12.21 -5.50
N HIS A 150 -0.99 10.96 -5.25
CA HIS A 150 -0.20 10.06 -4.40
C HIS A 150 1.09 9.57 -5.08
N ASN A 151 1.20 9.65 -6.41
CA ASN A 151 2.42 9.23 -7.12
C ASN A 151 2.98 10.26 -8.12
N THR A 152 2.36 11.44 -8.23
CA THR A 152 2.76 12.49 -9.17
C THR A 152 3.02 13.79 -8.43
N ILE A 153 4.27 14.25 -8.42
CA ILE A 153 4.71 15.47 -7.72
C ILE A 153 5.25 16.45 -8.75
N ASP A 154 4.72 17.67 -8.79
CA ASP A 154 5.11 18.73 -9.73
C ASP A 154 5.18 18.26 -11.20
N GLY A 155 4.22 17.42 -11.60
CA GLY A 155 4.14 16.83 -12.94
C GLY A 155 5.12 15.69 -13.22
N LYS A 156 5.93 15.26 -12.23
CA LYS A 156 6.81 14.09 -12.33
C LYS A 156 6.13 12.86 -11.77
N HIS A 157 6.02 11.83 -12.59
CA HIS A 157 5.51 10.53 -12.18
C HIS A 157 6.59 9.72 -11.45
N TYR A 158 6.23 9.09 -10.34
CA TYR A 158 7.09 8.17 -9.58
C TYR A 158 6.72 6.69 -9.76
N GLY A 159 5.79 6.42 -10.67
CA GLY A 159 5.33 5.09 -11.02
C GLY A 159 4.10 5.15 -11.92
N ILE A 160 3.47 3.99 -12.13
CA ILE A 160 2.19 3.87 -12.87
C ILE A 160 1.16 3.12 -12.04
N SER A 161 -0.05 3.68 -11.91
CA SER A 161 -1.16 3.01 -11.23
C SER A 161 -1.94 2.13 -12.21
N LEU A 162 -2.04 0.82 -11.94
CA LEU A 162 -2.55 -0.15 -12.91
C LEU A 162 -3.84 -0.85 -12.53
N GLN A 163 -4.05 -1.07 -11.25
CA GLN A 163 -5.21 -1.79 -10.74
C GLN A 163 -5.67 -1.10 -9.47
N TRP A 164 -6.96 -1.21 -9.21
CA TRP A 164 -7.58 -0.60 -8.05
C TRP A 164 -8.80 -1.41 -7.62
N GLY A 165 -9.18 -1.28 -6.36
CA GLY A 165 -10.31 -2.03 -5.84
C GLY A 165 -10.79 -1.53 -4.48
N PRO A 166 -12.03 -1.87 -4.12
CA PRO A 166 -12.56 -1.62 -2.79
C PRO A 166 -11.99 -2.65 -1.79
N ASN A 167 -11.91 -2.24 -0.52
CA ASN A 167 -11.96 -3.18 0.58
C ASN A 167 -13.40 -3.64 0.77
N THR A 168 -13.61 -4.95 0.87
CA THR A 168 -14.94 -5.57 0.85
C THR A 168 -15.26 -6.23 2.19
N LEU A 169 -16.54 -6.31 2.52
CA LEU A 169 -17.02 -7.13 3.63
C LEU A 169 -17.29 -8.55 3.11
N MET A 170 -16.37 -9.48 3.35
CA MET A 170 -16.51 -10.89 2.96
C MET A 170 -17.20 -11.69 4.05
N TYR A 171 -18.11 -12.58 3.66
CA TYR A 171 -18.94 -13.35 4.57
C TYR A 171 -19.27 -14.75 4.05
N ASN A 172 -19.56 -15.67 4.97
CA ASN A 172 -20.14 -16.98 4.67
C ASN A 172 -21.67 -16.85 4.49
N PRO A 173 -22.23 -17.14 3.30
CA PRO A 173 -23.67 -17.04 3.05
C PRO A 173 -24.52 -18.06 3.83
N GLN A 174 -23.91 -19.10 4.42
CA GLN A 174 -24.65 -20.00 5.33
C GLN A 174 -24.94 -19.31 6.68
N ASP A 175 -24.01 -18.49 7.16
CA ASP A 175 -24.17 -17.71 8.39
C ASP A 175 -24.90 -16.38 8.15
N PHE A 176 -24.82 -15.85 6.91
CA PHE A 176 -25.51 -14.66 6.44
C PHE A 176 -26.34 -14.95 5.18
N PRO A 177 -27.53 -15.55 5.32
CA PRO A 177 -28.41 -15.84 4.18
C PRO A 177 -28.86 -14.58 3.42
N THR A 178 -28.82 -13.43 4.09
CA THR A 178 -28.96 -12.11 3.48
C THR A 178 -27.63 -11.38 3.64
N ALA A 179 -27.16 -10.75 2.56
CA ALA A 179 -25.92 -9.97 2.58
C ALA A 179 -25.99 -8.90 3.68
N PRO A 180 -24.98 -8.79 4.55
CA PRO A 180 -24.91 -7.70 5.52
C PRO A 180 -24.79 -6.36 4.78
N ASP A 181 -25.63 -5.38 5.15
CA ASP A 181 -25.69 -4.08 4.47
C ASP A 181 -24.84 -3.00 5.16
N SER A 182 -24.19 -3.32 6.28
CA SER A 182 -23.46 -2.38 7.13
C SER A 182 -22.16 -2.99 7.67
N TRP A 183 -21.11 -2.16 7.78
CA TRP A 183 -19.89 -2.51 8.53
C TRP A 183 -20.17 -2.73 10.03
N SER A 184 -21.35 -2.40 10.55
CA SER A 184 -21.68 -2.63 11.97
C SER A 184 -21.48 -4.08 12.43
N VAL A 185 -21.59 -5.05 11.51
CA VAL A 185 -21.48 -6.49 11.83
C VAL A 185 -20.11 -6.89 12.36
N ILE A 186 -19.03 -6.22 11.95
CA ILE A 186 -17.68 -6.51 12.47
C ILE A 186 -17.43 -5.90 13.85
N TYR A 187 -18.39 -5.13 14.40
CA TYR A 187 -18.38 -4.60 15.76
C TYR A 187 -19.41 -5.29 16.67
N ASP A 188 -20.18 -6.26 16.17
CA ASP A 188 -21.24 -6.93 16.92
C ASP A 188 -20.68 -8.10 17.76
N PRO A 189 -20.86 -8.08 19.10
CA PRO A 189 -20.43 -9.16 19.99
C PRO A 189 -20.99 -10.56 19.63
N LYS A 190 -22.09 -10.63 18.88
CA LYS A 190 -22.65 -11.88 18.35
C LYS A 190 -21.63 -12.68 17.53
N TYR A 191 -20.70 -12.01 16.84
CA TYR A 191 -19.71 -12.63 15.96
C TYR A 191 -18.32 -12.72 16.62
N LYS A 192 -18.23 -12.56 17.93
CA LYS A 192 -16.98 -12.66 18.70
C LYS A 192 -16.23 -13.96 18.38
N GLY A 193 -14.95 -13.82 18.06
CA GLY A 193 -14.05 -14.94 17.75
C GLY A 193 -14.29 -15.52 16.36
N LYS A 194 -15.09 -14.87 15.51
CA LYS A 194 -15.37 -15.28 14.12
C LYS A 194 -15.12 -14.17 13.09
N ILE A 195 -14.60 -13.01 13.53
CA ILE A 195 -14.31 -11.84 12.70
C ILE A 195 -12.82 -11.79 12.35
N THR A 196 -12.49 -11.49 11.10
CA THR A 196 -11.11 -11.20 10.65
C THR A 196 -11.00 -9.79 10.07
N VAL A 197 -9.85 -9.16 10.27
CA VAL A 197 -9.53 -7.83 9.72
C VAL A 197 -8.03 -7.77 9.37
N PRO A 198 -7.61 -6.95 8.40
CA PRO A 198 -6.19 -6.73 8.10
C PRO A 198 -5.43 -6.17 9.32
N ASP A 199 -4.17 -6.61 9.50
CA ASP A 199 -3.25 -6.01 10.48
C ASP A 199 -2.52 -4.80 9.86
N ASN A 200 -3.22 -3.67 9.78
CA ASN A 200 -2.68 -2.45 9.17
C ASN A 200 -3.30 -1.20 9.84
N PRO A 201 -2.51 -0.18 10.24
CA PRO A 201 -3.02 1.09 10.77
C PRO A 201 -4.08 1.76 9.89
N ILE A 202 -4.11 1.48 8.58
CA ILE A 202 -5.14 2.00 7.67
C ILE A 202 -6.57 1.57 8.06
N GLN A 203 -6.75 0.56 8.91
CA GLN A 203 -8.03 0.18 9.50
C GLN A 203 -8.68 1.31 10.34
N ILE A 204 -7.90 2.29 10.79
CA ILE A 204 -8.43 3.51 11.39
C ILE A 204 -9.29 4.29 10.39
N ALA A 205 -8.95 4.28 9.09
CA ALA A 205 -9.75 4.92 8.05
C ALA A 205 -11.07 4.16 7.80
N ASP A 206 -11.06 2.82 7.90
CA ASP A 206 -12.29 2.01 7.82
C ASP A 206 -13.23 2.32 9.00
N ALA A 207 -12.68 2.44 10.20
CA ALA A 207 -13.44 2.88 11.38
C ALA A 207 -13.97 4.32 11.21
N ALA A 208 -13.15 5.23 10.68
CA ALA A 208 -13.55 6.61 10.40
C ALA A 208 -14.64 6.70 9.33
N LEU A 209 -14.61 5.83 8.30
CA LEU A 209 -15.65 5.72 7.29
C LEU A 209 -17.00 5.32 7.90
N TYR A 210 -16.99 4.29 8.77
CA TYR A 210 -18.18 3.88 9.49
C TYR A 210 -18.70 4.98 10.42
N LEU A 211 -17.80 5.67 11.15
CA LEU A 211 -18.17 6.76 12.05
C LEU A 211 -18.67 8.01 11.29
N LYS A 212 -18.13 8.31 10.12
CA LYS A 212 -18.62 9.39 9.25
C LYS A 212 -20.10 9.20 8.91
N ALA A 213 -20.53 7.97 8.65
CA ALA A 213 -21.91 7.64 8.34
C ALA A 213 -22.81 7.55 9.59
N THR A 214 -22.30 7.03 10.69
CA THR A 214 -23.11 6.70 11.89
C THR A 214 -23.08 7.77 12.98
N LYS A 215 -22.09 8.66 12.96
CA LYS A 215 -21.86 9.78 13.88
C LYS A 215 -21.48 11.06 13.12
N PRO A 216 -22.36 11.60 12.27
CA PRO A 216 -22.07 12.77 11.44
C PRO A 216 -21.67 14.00 12.26
N GLU A 217 -22.02 14.08 13.54
CA GLU A 217 -21.61 15.14 14.47
C GLU A 217 -20.09 15.21 14.70
N LEU A 218 -19.35 14.14 14.39
CA LEU A 218 -17.88 14.15 14.42
C LEU A 218 -17.27 15.00 13.29
N GLY A 219 -18.06 15.34 12.25
CA GLY A 219 -17.62 16.20 11.16
C GLY A 219 -16.51 15.60 10.29
N ILE A 220 -16.40 14.27 10.20
CA ILE A 220 -15.40 13.60 9.35
C ILE A 220 -15.76 13.84 7.88
N THR A 221 -14.92 14.56 7.14
CA THR A 221 -15.10 14.83 5.71
C THR A 221 -14.26 13.89 4.86
N ASP A 222 -13.00 13.69 5.22
CA ASP A 222 -12.06 12.75 4.63
C ASP A 222 -11.60 11.76 5.72
N VAL A 223 -11.60 10.47 5.40
CA VAL A 223 -11.34 9.42 6.37
C VAL A 223 -9.85 9.26 6.71
N TYR A 224 -8.95 9.94 5.98
CA TYR A 224 -7.50 9.96 6.22
C TYR A 224 -7.01 11.29 6.81
N GLU A 225 -7.87 12.31 6.89
CA GLU A 225 -7.56 13.63 7.44
C GLU A 225 -8.33 13.83 8.75
N LEU A 226 -7.93 13.08 9.76
CA LEU A 226 -8.60 13.08 11.05
C LEU A 226 -7.92 14.06 12.01
N THR A 227 -8.69 14.99 12.54
CA THR A 227 -8.30 15.76 13.73
C THR A 227 -8.14 14.84 14.94
N ARG A 228 -7.47 15.31 16.01
CA ARG A 228 -7.27 14.50 17.22
C ARG A 228 -8.57 13.88 17.77
N PRO A 229 -9.68 14.62 17.96
CA PRO A 229 -10.93 14.02 18.44
C PRO A 229 -11.52 12.95 17.51
N GLN A 230 -11.35 13.11 16.20
CA GLN A 230 -11.85 12.14 15.20
C GLN A 230 -11.00 10.87 15.21
N LEU A 231 -9.66 11.00 15.31
CA LEU A 231 -8.76 9.87 15.48
C LEU A 231 -9.08 9.10 16.76
N ASP A 232 -9.20 9.81 17.89
CA ASP A 232 -9.52 9.20 19.19
C ASP A 232 -10.87 8.44 19.14
N ALA A 233 -11.86 8.96 18.40
CA ALA A 233 -13.15 8.28 18.21
C ALA A 233 -13.03 6.99 17.38
N ALA A 234 -12.23 7.00 16.30
CA ALA A 234 -11.96 5.83 15.48
C ALA A 234 -11.19 4.76 16.27
N VAL A 235 -10.16 5.16 17.02
CA VAL A 235 -9.38 4.27 17.90
C VAL A 235 -10.26 3.67 18.99
N ALA A 236 -11.14 4.47 19.61
CA ALA A 236 -12.07 3.97 20.62
C ALA A 236 -13.04 2.91 20.06
N LEU A 237 -13.51 3.06 18.82
CA LEU A 237 -14.32 2.04 18.15
C LEU A 237 -13.52 0.76 17.90
N LEU A 238 -12.29 0.87 17.38
CA LEU A 238 -11.41 -0.28 17.15
C LEU A 238 -11.04 -1.00 18.44
N ARG A 239 -10.89 -0.29 19.56
CA ARG A 239 -10.70 -0.90 20.89
C ARG A 239 -11.91 -1.72 21.35
N GLN A 240 -13.12 -1.31 20.99
CA GLN A 240 -14.32 -2.11 21.24
C GLN A 240 -14.37 -3.35 20.33
N GLN A 241 -13.85 -3.22 19.11
CA GLN A 241 -13.75 -4.31 18.14
C GLN A 241 -12.73 -5.38 18.55
N GLN A 242 -11.57 -4.95 19.06
CA GLN A 242 -10.42 -5.79 19.37
C GLN A 242 -10.78 -7.12 20.08
N PRO A 243 -11.58 -7.13 21.18
CA PRO A 243 -11.90 -8.39 21.87
C PRO A 243 -12.86 -9.30 21.09
N LEU A 244 -13.40 -8.84 19.97
CA LEU A 244 -14.26 -9.60 19.05
C LEU A 244 -13.48 -10.27 17.93
N ILE A 245 -12.31 -9.72 17.58
CA ILE A 245 -11.49 -10.17 16.47
C ILE A 245 -10.90 -11.55 16.76
N ARG A 246 -11.06 -12.47 15.81
CA ARG A 246 -10.39 -13.77 15.80
C ARG A 246 -8.93 -13.62 15.39
N LYS A 247 -8.67 -12.80 14.38
CA LYS A 247 -7.33 -12.57 13.83
C LYS A 247 -7.25 -11.22 13.11
N TYR A 248 -6.26 -10.43 13.50
CA TYR A 248 -5.64 -9.44 12.63
C TYR A 248 -4.69 -10.20 11.70
N TRP A 249 -5.01 -10.29 10.41
CA TRP A 249 -4.24 -11.07 9.45
C TRP A 249 -3.14 -10.23 8.81
N GLY A 250 -1.94 -10.81 8.71
CA GLY A 250 -0.81 -10.15 8.05
C GLY A 250 -0.79 -10.38 6.55
N LEU A 251 -1.09 -11.60 6.11
CA LEU A 251 -1.15 -11.96 4.67
C LEU A 251 -2.56 -12.44 4.33
N ALA A 252 -3.03 -12.15 3.12
CA ALA A 252 -4.34 -12.56 2.63
C ALA A 252 -4.54 -14.09 2.69
N SER A 253 -3.47 -14.86 2.48
CA SER A 253 -3.45 -16.32 2.61
C SER A 253 -3.83 -16.82 4.02
N GLN A 254 -3.60 -16.02 5.07
CA GLN A 254 -4.04 -16.33 6.43
C GLN A 254 -5.56 -16.27 6.53
N GLU A 255 -6.18 -15.19 6.04
CA GLU A 255 -7.63 -15.04 6.04
C GLU A 255 -8.32 -16.10 5.18
N ILE A 256 -7.79 -16.37 3.98
CA ILE A 256 -8.27 -17.45 3.09
C ILE A 256 -8.31 -18.78 3.86
N SER A 257 -7.23 -19.11 4.57
CA SER A 257 -7.15 -20.35 5.34
C SER A 257 -8.20 -20.41 6.46
N MET A 258 -8.46 -19.28 7.13
CA MET A 258 -9.43 -19.21 8.22
C MET A 258 -10.88 -19.36 7.75
N PHE A 259 -11.26 -18.72 6.64
CA PHE A 259 -12.57 -18.91 6.03
C PHE A 259 -12.76 -20.34 5.53
N LYS A 260 -11.74 -20.91 4.86
CA LYS A 260 -11.76 -22.29 4.38
C LYS A 260 -11.97 -23.30 5.51
N ASN A 261 -11.42 -23.04 6.69
CA ASN A 261 -11.52 -23.92 7.86
C ASN A 261 -12.77 -23.64 8.73
N GLY A 262 -13.57 -22.59 8.42
CA GLY A 262 -14.70 -22.17 9.26
C GLY A 262 -14.30 -21.49 10.59
N ASP A 263 -13.03 -21.08 10.72
CA ASP A 263 -12.52 -20.31 11.85
C ASP A 263 -13.05 -18.88 11.84
N ALA A 264 -13.29 -18.33 10.64
CA ALA A 264 -13.90 -17.03 10.40
C ALA A 264 -15.11 -17.16 9.47
N ILE A 265 -16.12 -16.31 9.66
CA ILE A 265 -17.34 -16.29 8.85
C ILE A 265 -17.68 -14.91 8.29
N ILE A 266 -16.97 -13.87 8.76
CA ILE A 266 -17.17 -12.47 8.39
C ILE A 266 -15.82 -11.75 8.56
N GLY A 267 -15.49 -10.82 7.68
CA GLY A 267 -14.27 -10.06 7.80
C GLY A 267 -14.10 -8.98 6.73
N ALA A 268 -13.23 -8.03 7.02
CA ALA A 268 -12.75 -7.08 6.01
C ALA A 268 -11.67 -7.77 5.17
N SER A 269 -11.84 -7.75 3.85
CA SER A 269 -11.00 -8.48 2.91
C SER A 269 -10.75 -7.66 1.64
N TRP A 270 -9.91 -8.20 0.75
CA TRP A 270 -9.85 -7.76 -0.64
C TRP A 270 -10.63 -8.74 -1.55
N PRO A 271 -10.96 -8.34 -2.78
CA PRO A 271 -11.57 -9.24 -3.77
C PRO A 271 -10.74 -10.51 -4.02
N TYR A 272 -9.42 -10.44 -3.79
CA TYR A 272 -8.51 -11.58 -3.95
C TYR A 272 -8.87 -12.78 -3.08
N GLN A 273 -9.12 -12.56 -1.78
CA GLN A 273 -9.52 -13.62 -0.87
C GLN A 273 -10.82 -14.29 -1.37
N GLU A 274 -11.79 -13.50 -1.82
CA GLU A 274 -13.03 -14.02 -2.38
C GLU A 274 -12.78 -14.85 -3.65
N SER A 275 -12.02 -14.30 -4.60
CA SER A 275 -11.70 -14.98 -5.87
C SER A 275 -11.07 -16.36 -5.61
N ILE A 276 -10.08 -16.43 -4.72
CA ILE A 276 -9.39 -17.69 -4.39
C ILE A 276 -10.28 -18.66 -3.60
N LEU A 277 -11.10 -18.18 -2.69
CA LEU A 277 -12.02 -19.04 -1.93
C LEU A 277 -13.07 -19.65 -2.87
N ARG A 278 -13.65 -18.85 -3.78
CA ARG A 278 -14.61 -19.32 -4.78
C ARG A 278 -13.99 -20.28 -5.77
N SER A 279 -12.77 -20.01 -6.26
CA SER A 279 -12.07 -20.93 -7.16
C SER A 279 -11.78 -22.29 -6.50
N ASN A 280 -11.69 -22.31 -5.16
CA ASN A 280 -11.52 -23.53 -4.35
C ASN A 280 -12.86 -24.16 -3.90
N GLY A 281 -14.00 -23.67 -4.39
CA GLY A 281 -15.33 -24.20 -4.07
C GLY A 281 -15.82 -23.88 -2.66
N VAL A 282 -15.19 -22.93 -1.95
CA VAL A 282 -15.68 -22.46 -0.64
C VAL A 282 -16.83 -21.48 -0.89
N PRO A 283 -18.02 -21.70 -0.32
CA PRO A 283 -19.14 -20.79 -0.49
C PRO A 283 -18.88 -19.52 0.31
N ILE A 284 -18.49 -18.46 -0.37
CA ILE A 284 -18.35 -17.11 0.20
C ILE A 284 -18.95 -16.07 -0.74
N ALA A 285 -19.24 -14.90 -0.20
CA ALA A 285 -19.61 -13.72 -0.95
C ALA A 285 -19.01 -12.48 -0.29
N SER A 286 -18.93 -11.39 -1.04
CA SER A 286 -18.60 -10.07 -0.49
C SER A 286 -19.63 -9.01 -0.88
N THR A 287 -19.59 -7.90 -0.17
CA THR A 287 -20.42 -6.72 -0.44
C THR A 287 -19.66 -5.44 -0.06
N ILE A 288 -20.05 -4.33 -0.68
CA ILE A 288 -19.71 -2.99 -0.21
C ILE A 288 -20.89 -2.50 0.65
N PRO A 289 -20.69 -2.33 1.97
CA PRO A 289 -21.74 -1.82 2.85
C PRO A 289 -22.20 -0.40 2.52
N LYS A 290 -23.35 0.01 3.05
CA LYS A 290 -23.98 1.31 2.76
C LYS A 290 -23.18 2.52 3.21
N GLU A 291 -22.26 2.36 4.16
CA GLU A 291 -21.33 3.42 4.57
C GLU A 291 -20.25 3.69 3.51
N GLY A 292 -20.14 2.82 2.49
CA GLY A 292 -19.13 2.84 1.45
C GLY A 292 -17.97 1.88 1.75
N ALA A 293 -16.87 2.05 1.02
CA ALA A 293 -15.63 1.33 1.25
C ALA A 293 -14.42 2.24 1.11
N THR A 294 -13.38 1.98 1.89
CA THR A 294 -12.04 2.40 1.49
C THR A 294 -11.53 1.48 0.38
N GLY A 295 -10.39 1.79 -0.21
CA GLY A 295 -9.80 0.94 -1.25
C GLY A 295 -8.41 1.40 -1.61
N TRP A 296 -7.82 0.80 -2.64
CA TRP A 296 -6.45 1.07 -3.03
C TRP A 296 -6.35 1.26 -4.54
N ALA A 297 -5.34 2.01 -4.95
CA ALA A 297 -4.96 2.23 -6.34
C ALA A 297 -3.44 2.04 -6.44
N ASP A 298 -3.05 0.86 -6.88
CA ASP A 298 -1.68 0.37 -6.69
C ASP A 298 -0.76 0.80 -7.81
N THR A 299 0.40 1.31 -7.38
CA THR A 299 1.39 1.93 -8.25
C THR A 299 2.65 1.09 -8.27
N TRP A 300 3.05 0.64 -9.45
CA TRP A 300 4.41 0.12 -9.61
C TRP A 300 5.39 1.28 -9.60
N MET A 301 6.16 1.39 -8.53
CA MET A 301 7.17 2.43 -8.32
C MET A 301 8.56 1.82 -8.44
N MET A 302 9.45 2.52 -9.14
CA MET A 302 10.81 2.05 -9.38
C MET A 302 11.73 2.51 -8.24
N ALA A 303 12.50 1.59 -7.68
CA ALA A 303 13.43 1.92 -6.61
C ALA A 303 14.53 2.88 -7.09
N THR A 304 15.02 3.75 -6.20
CA THR A 304 16.01 4.79 -6.53
C THR A 304 17.26 4.23 -7.20
N ASN A 305 17.74 3.09 -6.70
CA ASN A 305 18.92 2.39 -7.22
C ASN A 305 18.54 0.97 -7.69
N ALA A 306 17.42 0.83 -8.41
CA ALA A 306 17.00 -0.43 -9.00
C ALA A 306 18.16 -1.11 -9.78
N PRO A 307 18.54 -2.36 -9.46
CA PRO A 307 19.65 -3.06 -10.11
C PRO A 307 19.40 -3.45 -11.58
N HIS A 308 18.14 -3.58 -11.99
CA HIS A 308 17.69 -3.99 -13.33
C HIS A 308 16.66 -3.00 -13.92
N PRO A 309 17.07 -1.73 -14.14
CA PRO A 309 16.14 -0.67 -14.50
C PRO A 309 15.48 -0.84 -15.88
N ASN A 310 16.12 -1.48 -16.86
CA ASN A 310 15.50 -1.77 -18.15
C ASN A 310 14.45 -2.87 -18.01
N CYS A 311 14.73 -3.95 -17.26
CA CYS A 311 13.74 -4.97 -16.94
C CYS A 311 12.53 -4.37 -16.19
N ALA A 312 12.74 -3.41 -15.30
CA ALA A 312 11.66 -2.67 -14.63
C ALA A 312 10.79 -1.85 -15.61
N TYR A 313 11.40 -1.16 -16.58
CA TYR A 313 10.65 -0.48 -17.64
C TYR A 313 9.90 -1.45 -18.56
N LEU A 314 10.54 -2.55 -18.95
CA LEU A 314 9.91 -3.60 -19.75
C LEU A 314 8.72 -4.20 -18.99
N TRP A 315 8.83 -4.37 -17.67
CA TRP A 315 7.72 -4.79 -16.83
C TRP A 315 6.59 -3.78 -16.88
N MET A 316 6.84 -2.50 -16.60
CA MET A 316 5.86 -1.43 -16.69
C MET A 316 5.15 -1.40 -18.06
N GLN A 317 5.89 -1.54 -19.16
CA GLN A 317 5.32 -1.62 -20.51
C GLN A 317 4.38 -2.83 -20.65
N TYR A 318 4.83 -4.00 -20.20
CA TYR A 318 4.08 -5.25 -20.33
C TYR A 318 2.83 -5.28 -19.44
N ILE A 319 2.97 -4.97 -18.15
CA ILE A 319 1.88 -5.04 -17.18
C ILE A 319 0.83 -3.94 -17.44
N SER A 320 1.20 -2.86 -18.15
CA SER A 320 0.27 -1.85 -18.66
C SER A 320 -0.63 -2.32 -19.80
N THR A 321 -0.30 -3.44 -20.45
CA THR A 321 -1.09 -3.90 -21.60
C THR A 321 -2.49 -4.33 -21.18
N ALA A 322 -3.47 -4.09 -22.06
CA ALA A 322 -4.86 -4.50 -21.82
C ALA A 322 -4.99 -5.99 -21.47
N LYS A 323 -4.17 -6.84 -22.09
CA LYS A 323 -4.17 -8.28 -21.84
C LYS A 323 -3.61 -8.63 -20.45
N ALA A 324 -2.48 -8.03 -20.06
CA ALA A 324 -1.88 -8.31 -18.76
C ALA A 324 -2.79 -7.83 -17.63
N GLN A 325 -3.34 -6.62 -17.75
CA GLN A 325 -4.32 -6.09 -16.81
C GLN A 325 -5.60 -6.91 -16.75
N ALA A 326 -6.13 -7.40 -17.89
CA ALA A 326 -7.32 -8.25 -17.87
C ALA A 326 -7.07 -9.59 -17.16
N LEU A 327 -5.91 -10.22 -17.39
CA LEU A 327 -5.54 -11.46 -16.70
C LEU A 327 -5.43 -11.24 -15.19
N GLN A 328 -4.79 -10.15 -14.78
CA GLN A 328 -4.64 -9.81 -13.36
C GLN A 328 -6.00 -9.47 -12.73
N ALA A 329 -6.77 -8.57 -13.34
CA ALA A 329 -8.10 -8.16 -12.89
C ALA A 329 -9.04 -9.35 -12.70
N THR A 330 -9.15 -10.24 -13.70
CA THR A 330 -10.03 -11.41 -13.62
C THR A 330 -9.57 -12.40 -12.53
N TRP A 331 -8.27 -12.52 -12.29
CA TRP A 331 -7.73 -13.45 -11.30
C TRP A 331 -7.84 -12.90 -9.87
N TYR A 332 -7.53 -11.62 -9.67
CA TYR A 332 -7.57 -10.96 -8.37
C TYR A 332 -8.99 -10.52 -7.97
N GLY A 333 -9.85 -10.21 -8.94
CA GLY A 333 -11.17 -9.62 -8.71
C GLY A 333 -11.17 -8.09 -8.60
N GLU A 334 -10.16 -7.44 -9.18
CA GLU A 334 -9.94 -5.98 -9.10
C GLU A 334 -10.29 -5.27 -10.42
N THR A 335 -10.25 -3.94 -10.41
CA THR A 335 -10.58 -3.11 -11.57
C THR A 335 -9.32 -2.67 -12.31
N PRO A 336 -9.21 -2.89 -13.63
CA PRO A 336 -8.07 -2.46 -14.41
C PRO A 336 -8.09 -0.96 -14.74
N ALA A 337 -6.92 -0.33 -14.78
CA ALA A 337 -6.76 1.06 -15.23
C ALA A 337 -6.87 1.18 -16.77
N ASN A 338 -6.46 0.17 -17.52
CA ASN A 338 -6.48 0.16 -18.99
C ASN A 338 -7.90 -0.10 -19.50
N THR A 339 -8.50 0.93 -20.09
CA THR A 339 -9.89 0.91 -20.60
C THR A 339 -10.14 -0.12 -21.70
N LYS A 340 -9.10 -0.73 -22.26
CA LYS A 340 -9.21 -1.80 -23.26
C LYS A 340 -9.23 -3.21 -22.66
N ALA A 341 -9.09 -3.35 -21.34
CA ALA A 341 -9.09 -4.65 -20.66
C ALA A 341 -10.47 -5.30 -20.59
N CYS A 342 -11.55 -4.52 -20.41
CA CYS A 342 -12.91 -5.04 -20.20
C CYS A 342 -13.37 -6.11 -21.23
N PRO A 343 -13.26 -5.91 -22.56
CA PRO A 343 -13.64 -6.94 -23.52
C PRO A 343 -12.82 -8.23 -23.41
N ILE A 344 -11.56 -8.15 -22.96
CA ILE A 344 -10.69 -9.31 -22.75
C ILE A 344 -11.11 -10.03 -21.48
N MET A 345 -11.46 -9.30 -20.41
CA MET A 345 -11.99 -9.88 -19.18
C MET A 345 -13.23 -10.75 -19.46
N ASP A 346 -14.20 -10.24 -20.23
CA ASP A 346 -15.41 -11.00 -20.59
C ASP A 346 -15.13 -12.22 -21.49
N GLN A 347 -13.99 -12.26 -22.18
CA GLN A 347 -13.54 -13.45 -22.92
C GLN A 347 -12.89 -14.48 -22.00
N LEU A 348 -12.20 -14.04 -20.95
CA LEU A 348 -11.55 -14.90 -19.96
C LEU A 348 -12.58 -15.51 -19.00
N ASP A 349 -13.48 -14.67 -18.48
CA ASP A 349 -14.58 -15.05 -17.61
C ASP A 349 -15.80 -14.16 -17.90
N LYS A 350 -16.88 -14.78 -18.36
CA LYS A 350 -18.03 -14.07 -18.92
C LYS A 350 -18.73 -13.25 -17.85
N GLY A 351 -18.77 -11.93 -18.05
CA GLY A 351 -19.42 -10.98 -17.13
C GLY A 351 -18.46 -10.38 -16.11
N SER A 352 -17.19 -10.84 -16.06
CA SER A 352 -16.19 -10.34 -15.12
C SER A 352 -15.90 -8.85 -15.31
N CYS A 353 -16.07 -8.29 -16.52
CA CYS A 353 -15.95 -6.84 -16.70
C CYS A 353 -16.97 -6.06 -15.85
N ALA A 354 -18.22 -6.52 -15.82
CA ALA A 354 -19.26 -5.86 -15.03
C ALA A 354 -19.13 -6.16 -13.53
N VAL A 355 -18.81 -7.41 -13.17
CA VAL A 355 -18.65 -7.84 -11.77
C VAL A 355 -17.49 -7.11 -11.10
N TYR A 356 -16.38 -6.88 -11.81
CA TYR A 356 -15.21 -6.16 -11.30
C TYR A 356 -15.17 -4.69 -11.77
N HIS A 357 -16.33 -4.15 -12.14
CA HIS A 357 -16.54 -2.71 -12.37
C HIS A 357 -15.63 -2.05 -13.42
N ALA A 358 -15.05 -2.83 -14.35
CA ALA A 358 -14.19 -2.33 -15.41
C ALA A 358 -14.94 -1.49 -16.47
N ASN A 359 -16.28 -1.59 -16.51
CA ASN A 359 -17.17 -0.76 -17.31
C ASN A 359 -18.02 0.22 -16.47
N ALA A 360 -17.73 0.36 -15.18
CA ALA A 360 -18.47 1.27 -14.31
C ALA A 360 -18.19 2.74 -14.68
N PRO A 361 -19.15 3.65 -14.45
CA PRO A 361 -18.91 5.08 -14.62
C PRO A 361 -17.86 5.58 -13.61
N ALA A 362 -17.25 6.74 -13.92
CA ALA A 362 -16.28 7.41 -13.03
C ALA A 362 -16.79 7.60 -11.59
N SER A 363 -18.10 7.79 -11.40
CA SER A 363 -18.71 7.92 -10.08
C SER A 363 -18.51 6.70 -9.18
N TYR A 364 -18.24 5.51 -9.73
CA TYR A 364 -17.85 4.36 -8.94
C TYR A 364 -16.44 4.52 -8.36
N PHE A 365 -15.47 4.99 -9.17
CA PHE A 365 -14.15 5.35 -8.69
C PHE A 365 -14.25 6.39 -7.56
N ASP A 366 -15.05 7.44 -7.78
CA ASP A 366 -15.24 8.53 -6.81
C ASP A 366 -15.99 8.09 -5.53
N SER A 367 -16.63 6.91 -5.54
CA SER A 367 -17.32 6.37 -4.37
C SER A 367 -16.37 5.65 -3.39
N ILE A 368 -15.16 5.33 -3.82
CA ILE A 368 -14.16 4.63 -3.01
C ILE A 368 -13.25 5.66 -2.34
N SER A 369 -13.09 5.53 -1.02
CA SER A 369 -12.11 6.32 -0.28
C SER A 369 -10.72 5.67 -0.44
N PHE A 370 -9.96 6.07 -1.44
CA PHE A 370 -8.65 5.46 -1.71
C PHE A 370 -7.63 5.77 -0.62
N TRP A 371 -6.88 4.73 -0.23
CA TRP A 371 -5.78 4.78 0.71
C TRP A 371 -4.82 5.90 0.33
N LYS A 372 -4.54 6.78 1.29
CA LYS A 372 -3.51 7.81 1.19
C LYS A 372 -2.83 7.96 2.54
N THR A 373 -1.59 8.46 2.54
CA THR A 373 -0.85 8.72 3.78
C THR A 373 -1.49 9.91 4.52
N PRO A 374 -1.99 9.74 5.76
CA PRO A 374 -2.37 10.85 6.63
C PRO A 374 -1.19 11.81 6.84
N ILE A 375 -1.42 13.09 6.56
CA ILE A 375 -0.46 14.18 6.79
C ILE A 375 -1.08 15.22 7.72
N ALA A 376 -0.26 16.14 8.24
CA ALA A 376 -0.74 17.17 9.15
C ALA A 376 -1.70 18.17 8.48
N ASP A 377 -1.56 18.36 7.16
CA ASP A 377 -2.46 19.18 6.35
C ASP A 377 -3.80 18.46 6.13
N CYS A 378 -4.88 19.12 6.49
CA CYS A 378 -6.24 18.61 6.38
C CYS A 378 -6.92 18.92 5.03
N GLY A 379 -6.16 19.35 4.02
CA GLY A 379 -6.70 19.66 2.68
C GLY A 379 -7.67 20.85 2.65
N ASN A 380 -7.89 21.51 3.78
CA ASN A 380 -8.83 22.61 3.98
C ASN A 380 -8.13 23.91 4.46
N GLY A 381 -6.80 23.93 4.43
CA GLY A 381 -5.97 25.03 4.91
C GLY A 381 -5.63 24.97 6.41
N GLU A 382 -6.12 23.96 7.14
CA GLU A 382 -5.73 23.67 8.52
C GLU A 382 -4.61 22.62 8.57
N THR A 383 -3.75 22.70 9.58
CA THR A 383 -2.63 21.76 9.78
C THR A 383 -2.76 20.99 11.10
N ASN A 384 -3.99 20.68 11.51
CA ASN A 384 -4.34 20.04 12.78
C ASN A 384 -4.76 18.56 12.62
N CYS A 385 -4.56 17.99 11.43
CA CYS A 385 -4.78 16.57 11.19
C CYS A 385 -3.65 15.74 11.78
N MET A 386 -3.97 14.53 12.19
CA MET A 386 -3.01 13.63 12.79
C MET A 386 -2.17 12.97 11.69
N PRO A 387 -0.85 13.21 11.64
CA PRO A 387 0.01 12.58 10.65
C PRO A 387 0.09 11.07 10.88
N TYR A 388 0.54 10.34 9.86
CA TYR A 388 0.57 8.87 9.89
C TYR A 388 1.35 8.27 11.08
N SER A 389 2.37 8.96 11.60
CA SER A 389 3.08 8.50 12.80
C SER A 389 2.18 8.36 14.02
N GLU A 390 1.22 9.27 14.19
CA GLU A 390 0.22 9.19 15.27
C GLU A 390 -0.76 8.02 15.05
N TRP A 391 -1.12 7.76 13.79
CA TRP A 391 -1.95 6.60 13.42
C TRP A 391 -1.25 5.29 13.72
N GLN A 392 0.02 5.18 13.34
CA GLN A 392 0.84 3.99 13.61
C GLN A 392 1.03 3.78 15.11
N GLN A 393 1.28 4.85 15.87
CA GLN A 393 1.37 4.78 17.32
C GLN A 393 0.05 4.34 17.95
N ALA A 394 -1.08 4.93 17.55
CA ALA A 394 -2.39 4.57 18.07
C ALA A 394 -2.75 3.11 17.74
N TRP A 395 -2.48 2.67 16.51
CA TRP A 395 -2.69 1.27 16.11
C TRP A 395 -1.90 0.32 17.01
N THR A 396 -0.60 0.53 17.11
CA THR A 396 0.33 -0.38 17.81
C THR A 396 0.18 -0.37 19.34
N THR A 397 -0.18 0.76 19.94
CA THR A 397 -0.22 0.89 21.41
C THR A 397 -1.61 0.82 22.00
N GLU A 398 -2.66 1.15 21.23
CA GLU A 398 -4.03 1.21 21.76
C GLU A 398 -4.96 0.19 21.12
N VAL A 399 -4.75 -0.19 19.86
CA VAL A 399 -5.63 -1.13 19.14
C VAL A 399 -5.11 -2.55 19.18
N THR A 400 -3.83 -2.78 18.87
CA THR A 400 -3.24 -4.13 18.79
C THR A 400 -2.24 -4.44 19.91
N GLY A 401 -1.93 -3.45 20.76
CA GLY A 401 -0.97 -3.52 21.86
C GLY A 401 -1.42 -4.27 23.11
#